data_AF-A0A1G4VWS3-F1
#
_entry.id   AF-A0A1G4VWS3-F1
#
_cell.length_a   1.000
_cell.length_b   1.000
_cell.length_c   1.000
_cell.angle_alpha   90.00
_cell.angle_beta   90.00
_cell.angle_gamma   90.00
#
_symmetry.space_group_name_H-M   'P 1'
#
loop_
_entity.id
_entity.type
_entity.pdbx_description
1 polymer ?
#
loop_
_entity_poly.entity_id
_entity_poly.type
_entity_poly.pdbx_seq_one_letter_code
_entity_poly.pdbx_strand_id
1 'polypeptide(L)'
;MVVALIERVVMAESMRGMRLGSQSMESDRNVEYSPRQRVLFRCPAEHEFTLTFSEGAELPFTWECKSCSKTAARLEDGEFVADPKELPDGPRTHYDMLLERRSREELEELLQEVLGDMRARRKAGKLIA
;
A
#
# COMPACT_ATOMS: atom_id res chain seq x y z
N MET A 1 -40.45 -23.69 55.23
CA MET A 1 -40.27 -23.25 53.84
C MET A 1 -40.62 -21.78 53.75
N VAL A 2 -39.68 -20.87 54.01
CA VAL A 2 -39.82 -19.46 53.61
C VAL A 2 -38.41 -18.98 53.24
N VAL A 3 -38.17 -18.94 51.94
CA VAL A 3 -36.94 -18.45 51.31
C VAL A 3 -36.95 -16.93 51.43
N ALA A 4 -35.98 -16.35 52.13
CA ALA A 4 -35.76 -14.91 52.14
C ALA A 4 -35.21 -14.49 50.78
N LEU A 5 -36.05 -13.87 49.95
CA LEU A 5 -35.66 -13.23 48.71
C LEU A 5 -34.80 -11.99 49.03
N ILE A 6 -33.52 -12.07 48.74
CA ILE A 6 -32.64 -10.91 48.63
C ILE A 6 -32.96 -10.25 47.28
N GLU A 7 -33.73 -9.16 47.30
CA GLU A 7 -33.87 -8.30 46.12
C GLU A 7 -32.52 -7.60 45.86
N ARG A 8 -31.82 -8.05 44.82
CA ARG A 8 -30.71 -7.28 44.23
C ARG A 8 -31.30 -6.11 43.46
N VAL A 9 -31.14 -4.89 43.99
CA VAL A 9 -31.28 -3.67 43.19
C VAL A 9 -30.12 -3.65 42.19
N VAL A 10 -30.40 -3.93 40.91
CA VAL A 10 -29.46 -3.65 39.82
C VAL A 10 -29.67 -2.20 39.43
N MET A 11 -28.74 -1.32 39.81
CA MET A 11 -28.64 0.01 39.21
C MET A 11 -28.11 -0.19 37.78
N ALA A 12 -28.99 -0.17 36.78
CA ALA A 12 -28.58 -0.19 35.39
C ALA A 12 -27.91 1.16 35.08
N GLU A 13 -26.58 1.17 35.06
CA GLU A 13 -25.79 2.34 34.75
C GLU A 13 -26.10 2.80 33.31
N SER A 14 -26.47 4.07 33.13
CA SER A 14 -26.92 4.60 31.84
C SER A 14 -25.80 4.48 30.79
N MET A 15 -26.04 3.79 29.68
CA MET A 15 -25.07 3.72 28.59
C MET A 15 -24.90 5.09 27.93
N ARG A 16 -23.74 5.70 28.09
CA ARG A 16 -23.33 6.91 27.35
C ARG A 16 -22.51 6.50 26.14
N GLY A 17 -23.05 6.74 24.94
CA GLY A 17 -22.28 6.63 23.71
C GLY A 17 -21.38 7.86 23.54
N MET A 18 -20.09 7.64 23.30
CA MET A 18 -19.15 8.70 22.92
C MET A 18 -18.58 8.39 21.52
N ARG A 19 -18.52 9.40 20.66
CA ARG A 19 -17.89 9.29 19.34
C ARG A 19 -16.37 9.44 19.48
N LEU A 20 -15.61 8.79 18.60
CA LEU A 20 -14.17 9.03 18.48
C LEU A 20 -13.95 10.43 17.88
N GLY A 21 -13.43 11.34 18.69
CA GLY A 21 -13.13 12.73 18.31
C GLY A 21 -13.10 13.67 19.51
N SER A 22 -12.41 14.79 19.38
CA SER A 22 -12.41 15.88 20.37
C SER A 22 -13.29 17.04 19.88
N GLN A 23 -14.05 17.66 20.76
CA GLN A 23 -14.73 18.93 20.49
C GLN A 23 -13.94 20.04 21.18
N SER A 24 -13.43 21.01 20.41
CA SER A 24 -12.81 22.22 20.94
C SER A 24 -13.82 23.38 20.94
N MET A 25 -13.67 24.31 21.89
CA MET A 25 -14.50 25.52 21.99
C MET A 25 -13.77 26.75 21.42
N GLU A 26 -12.85 26.53 20.49
CA GLU A 26 -12.06 27.58 19.86
C GLU A 26 -12.93 28.40 18.89
N SER A 27 -12.71 29.71 18.84
CA SER A 27 -13.45 30.60 17.95
C SER A 27 -12.69 30.84 16.65
N ASP A 28 -13.37 30.71 15.50
CA ASP A 28 -12.81 30.98 14.16
C ASP A 28 -12.76 32.50 13.82
N ARG A 29 -12.97 33.38 14.79
CA ARG A 29 -12.99 34.83 14.55
C ARG A 29 -11.57 35.38 14.45
N ASN A 30 -11.27 36.08 13.35
CA ASN A 30 -9.96 36.71 13.07
C ASN A 30 -8.78 35.73 13.01
N VAL A 31 -9.01 34.49 12.58
CA VAL A 31 -7.92 33.53 12.35
C VAL A 31 -7.22 33.87 11.04
N GLU A 32 -5.91 34.10 11.11
CA GLU A 32 -5.07 34.21 9.92
C GLU A 32 -4.68 32.80 9.44
N TYR A 33 -5.00 32.49 8.18
CA TYR A 33 -4.67 31.18 7.61
C TYR A 33 -3.18 31.07 7.32
N SER A 34 -2.60 29.91 7.64
CA SER A 34 -1.24 29.58 7.21
C SER A 34 -1.13 29.63 5.68
N PRO A 35 0.02 30.08 5.15
CA PRO A 35 0.30 30.02 3.71
C PRO A 35 0.18 28.59 3.17
N ARG A 36 -0.36 28.48 1.95
CA ARG A 36 -0.72 27.22 1.31
C ARG A 36 -0.45 27.26 -0.20
N GLN A 37 -0.04 26.13 -0.74
CA GLN A 37 0.26 25.93 -2.16
C GLN A 37 -0.63 24.84 -2.75
N ARG A 38 -0.89 24.94 -4.06
CA ARG A 38 -1.68 23.97 -4.82
C ARG A 38 -0.76 23.08 -5.64
N VAL A 39 -0.91 21.78 -5.49
CA VAL A 39 -0.09 20.77 -6.16
C VAL A 39 -0.99 19.90 -7.03
N LEU A 40 -0.59 19.72 -8.29
CA LEU A 40 -1.33 18.94 -9.28
C LEU A 40 -0.83 17.49 -9.28
N PHE A 41 -1.77 16.54 -9.36
CA PHE A 41 -1.48 15.12 -9.53
C PHE A 41 -2.30 14.56 -10.70
N ARG A 42 -1.72 13.61 -11.43
CA ARG A 42 -2.40 12.86 -12.50
C ARG A 42 -2.17 11.37 -12.31
N CYS A 43 -3.23 10.58 -12.37
CA CYS A 43 -3.14 9.13 -12.26
C CYS A 43 -3.00 8.45 -13.64
N PRO A 44 -2.61 7.16 -13.69
CA PRO A 44 -2.55 6.39 -14.93
C PRO A 44 -3.89 6.23 -15.67
N ALA A 45 -5.01 6.54 -15.01
CA ALA A 45 -6.34 6.58 -15.62
C ALA A 45 -6.75 8.00 -16.05
N GLU A 46 -5.78 8.92 -16.14
CA GLU A 46 -5.93 10.28 -16.65
C GLU A 46 -6.84 11.20 -15.81
N HIS A 47 -7.12 10.83 -14.56
CA HIS A 47 -7.76 11.75 -13.62
C HIS A 47 -6.76 12.78 -13.11
N GLU A 48 -7.04 14.05 -13.35
CA GLU A 48 -6.31 15.18 -12.79
C GLU A 48 -7.01 15.73 -11.56
N PHE A 49 -6.26 15.98 -10.50
CA PHE A 49 -6.80 16.62 -9.30
C PHE A 49 -5.74 17.46 -8.59
N THR A 50 -6.21 18.49 -7.92
CA THR A 50 -5.36 19.42 -7.16
C THR A 50 -5.53 19.18 -5.66
N LEU A 51 -4.40 19.18 -4.94
CA LEU A 51 -4.35 19.15 -3.48
C LEU A 51 -3.74 20.43 -2.94
N THR A 52 -4.15 20.80 -1.74
CA THR A 52 -3.63 21.99 -1.05
C THR A 52 -2.71 21.54 0.08
N PHE A 53 -1.46 21.96 0.01
CA PHE A 53 -0.43 21.71 1.02
C PHE A 53 -0.03 23.02 1.69
N SER A 54 0.60 22.96 2.86
CA SER A 54 1.26 24.13 3.45
C SER A 54 2.45 24.54 2.60
N GLU A 55 2.76 25.83 2.53
CA GLU A 55 3.89 26.34 1.74
C GLU A 55 5.24 25.82 2.23
N GLY A 56 5.40 25.56 3.54
CA GLY A 56 6.63 25.03 4.13
C GLY A 56 6.72 23.50 4.21
N ALA A 57 5.77 22.76 3.64
CA ALA A 57 5.75 21.30 3.71
C ALA A 57 6.53 20.66 2.56
N GLU A 58 7.24 19.56 2.86
CA GLU A 58 7.83 18.71 1.82
C GLU A 58 6.70 18.05 1.01
N LEU A 59 6.71 18.27 -0.30
CA LEU A 59 5.68 17.78 -1.19
C LEU A 59 5.94 16.32 -1.56
N PRO A 60 4.94 15.43 -1.44
CA PRO A 60 5.09 14.04 -1.87
C PRO A 60 5.17 13.94 -3.39
N PHE A 61 5.87 12.93 -3.90
CA PHE A 61 5.95 12.63 -5.33
C PHE A 61 4.70 11.92 -5.85
N THR A 62 4.03 11.17 -4.98
CA THR A 62 2.83 10.39 -5.32
C THR A 62 1.70 10.62 -4.32
N TRP A 63 0.46 10.48 -4.78
CA TRP A 63 -0.72 10.59 -3.94
C TRP A 63 -1.83 9.64 -4.39
N GLU A 64 -2.71 9.22 -3.47
CA GLU A 64 -3.86 8.37 -3.81
C GLU A 64 -4.92 9.15 -4.59
N CYS A 65 -5.28 8.69 -5.78
CA CYS A 65 -6.31 9.32 -6.58
C CYS A 65 -7.69 9.22 -5.92
N LYS A 66 -8.35 10.37 -5.72
CA LYS A 66 -9.69 10.46 -5.10
C LYS A 66 -10.79 9.68 -5.86
N SER A 67 -10.62 9.44 -7.15
CA SER A 67 -11.65 8.80 -8.00
C SER A 67 -11.45 7.30 -8.19
N CYS A 68 -10.21 6.82 -8.22
CA CYS A 68 -9.92 5.42 -8.55
C CYS A 68 -8.96 4.72 -7.57
N SER A 69 -8.53 5.40 -6.51
CA SER A 69 -7.58 4.91 -5.49
C SER A 69 -6.25 4.39 -6.03
N LYS A 70 -5.93 4.68 -7.30
CA LYS A 70 -4.62 4.39 -7.89
C LYS A 70 -3.62 5.47 -7.47
N THR A 71 -2.35 5.09 -7.44
CA THR A 71 -1.24 6.03 -7.23
C THR A 71 -1.19 7.03 -8.39
N ALA A 72 -1.31 8.31 -8.07
CA ALA A 72 -1.12 9.42 -8.99
C ALA A 72 0.25 10.03 -8.79
N ALA A 73 0.90 10.43 -9.88
CA ALA A 73 2.19 11.11 -9.84
C ALA A 73 1.98 12.63 -9.77
N ARG A 74 2.90 13.34 -9.12
CA ARG A 74 2.92 14.80 -9.05
C ARG A 74 3.29 15.40 -10.40
N LEU A 75 2.64 16.50 -10.75
CA LEU A 75 2.95 17.31 -11.92
C LEU A 75 3.47 18.68 -11.48
N GLU A 76 4.59 19.09 -12.04
CA GLU A 76 5.14 20.44 -11.96
C GLU A 76 5.35 20.96 -13.38
N ASP A 77 4.79 22.13 -13.70
CA ASP A 77 4.86 22.75 -15.03
C ASP A 77 4.46 21.84 -16.21
N GLY A 78 3.62 20.84 -15.96
CA GLY A 78 3.14 19.87 -16.94
C GLY A 78 4.01 18.63 -17.11
N GLU A 79 5.14 18.55 -16.41
CA GLU A 79 6.02 17.38 -16.38
C GLU A 79 5.82 16.55 -15.12
N PHE A 80 6.00 15.24 -15.25
CA PHE A 80 5.94 14.33 -14.11
C PHE A 80 7.22 14.44 -13.27
N VAL A 81 7.05 14.66 -11.97
CA VAL A 81 8.18 14.65 -11.04
C VAL A 81 8.49 13.20 -10.67
N ALA A 82 9.65 12.71 -11.10
CA ALA A 82 10.14 11.38 -10.75
C ALA A 82 10.58 11.32 -9.28
N ASP A 83 10.24 10.24 -8.58
CA ASP A 83 10.78 9.96 -7.26
C ASP A 83 12.22 9.41 -7.44
N PRO A 84 13.27 10.11 -6.97
CA PRO A 84 14.65 9.62 -7.07
C PRO A 84 14.90 8.36 -6.23
N LYS A 85 13.91 7.95 -5.41
CA LYS A 85 13.99 6.87 -4.44
C LYS A 85 13.03 5.73 -4.73
N GLU A 86 12.45 5.65 -5.94
CA GLU A 86 11.78 4.43 -6.39
C GLU A 86 12.80 3.28 -6.34
N LEU A 87 12.81 2.56 -5.22
CA LEU A 87 13.57 1.34 -5.05
C LEU A 87 12.88 0.27 -5.90
N PRO A 88 13.53 -0.25 -6.95
CA PRO A 88 12.97 -1.31 -7.75
C PRO A 88 13.30 -2.66 -7.12
N ASP A 89 13.14 -2.80 -5.80
CA ASP A 89 13.26 -4.09 -5.15
C ASP A 89 11.86 -4.50 -4.72
N GLY A 90 11.14 -5.10 -5.67
CA GLY A 90 9.88 -5.77 -5.40
C GLY A 90 10.04 -6.84 -4.31
N PRO A 91 8.94 -7.49 -3.91
CA PRO A 91 9.03 -8.58 -2.95
C PRO A 91 9.99 -9.65 -3.48
N ARG A 92 10.80 -10.21 -2.57
CA ARG A 92 11.77 -11.27 -2.88
C ARG A 92 11.10 -12.38 -3.68
N THR A 93 11.63 -12.65 -4.88
CA THR A 93 11.07 -13.66 -5.77
C THR A 93 11.64 -15.04 -5.45
N HIS A 94 10.95 -16.09 -5.90
CA HIS A 94 11.43 -17.47 -5.76
C HIS A 94 12.75 -17.71 -6.52
N TYR A 95 13.02 -16.90 -7.56
CA TYR A 95 14.29 -16.90 -8.28
C TYR A 95 15.42 -16.28 -7.45
N ASP A 96 15.16 -15.19 -6.73
CA ASP A 96 16.14 -14.58 -5.82
C ASP A 96 16.50 -15.57 -4.70
N MET A 97 15.49 -16.26 -4.16
CA MET A 97 15.69 -17.34 -3.19
C MET A 97 16.53 -18.50 -3.75
N LEU A 98 16.46 -18.76 -5.06
CA LEU A 98 17.26 -19.79 -5.73
C LEU A 98 18.72 -19.35 -5.87
N LEU A 99 18.95 -18.12 -6.32
CA LEU A 99 20.30 -17.57 -6.51
C LEU A 99 21.07 -17.38 -5.19
N GLU A 100 20.39 -17.27 -4.07
CA GLU A 100 21.04 -17.23 -2.74
C GLU A 100 21.64 -18.58 -2.31
N ARG A 101 21.17 -19.70 -2.89
CA ARG A 101 21.63 -21.05 -2.53
C ARG A 101 22.31 -21.81 -3.68
N ARG A 102 22.16 -21.35 -4.91
CA ARG A 102 22.72 -21.97 -6.13
C ARG A 102 23.45 -20.92 -6.95
N SER A 103 24.62 -21.27 -7.45
CA SER A 103 25.30 -20.42 -8.43
C SER A 103 24.64 -20.56 -9.81
N ARG A 104 24.88 -19.59 -10.70
CA ARG A 104 24.38 -19.67 -12.08
C ARG A 104 24.99 -20.86 -12.85
N GLU A 105 26.22 -21.22 -12.53
CA GLU A 105 26.94 -22.34 -13.17
C GLU A 105 26.28 -23.68 -12.80
N GLU A 106 25.95 -23.89 -11.52
CA GLU A 106 25.23 -25.09 -11.06
C GLU A 106 23.85 -25.22 -11.71
N LEU A 107 23.16 -24.09 -11.92
CA LEU A 107 21.85 -24.07 -12.59
C LEU A 107 21.96 -24.42 -14.08
N GLU A 108 23.03 -23.98 -14.74
CA GLU A 108 23.28 -24.30 -16.15
C GLU A 108 23.59 -25.79 -16.33
N GLU A 109 24.39 -26.39 -15.44
CA GLU A 109 24.64 -27.83 -15.45
C GLU A 109 23.35 -28.63 -15.30
N LEU A 110 22.52 -28.29 -14.31
CA LEU A 110 21.23 -28.94 -14.06
C LEU A 110 20.27 -28.77 -15.25
N LEU A 111 20.29 -27.61 -15.92
CA LEU A 111 19.53 -27.39 -17.14
C LEU A 111 19.98 -28.33 -18.27
N GLN A 112 21.28 -28.51 -18.47
CA GLN A 112 21.79 -29.42 -19.51
C GLN A 112 21.42 -30.88 -19.23
N GLU A 113 21.46 -31.33 -17.96
CA GLU A 113 21.01 -32.67 -17.56
C GLU A 113 19.54 -32.89 -17.94
N VAL A 114 18.65 -31.99 -17.52
CA VAL A 114 17.21 -32.08 -17.80
C VAL A 114 16.92 -32.04 -19.31
N LEU A 115 17.62 -31.17 -20.05
CA LEU A 115 17.49 -31.11 -21.51
C LEU A 115 17.96 -32.40 -22.19
N GLY A 116 19.05 -33.01 -21.71
CA GLY A 116 19.55 -34.30 -22.14
C GLY A 116 18.50 -35.39 -21.98
N ASP A 117 17.93 -35.49 -20.78
CA ASP A 117 16.88 -36.45 -20.45
C ASP A 117 15.61 -36.25 -21.27
N MET A 118 15.18 -34.99 -21.45
CA MET A 118 14.02 -34.67 -22.29
C MET A 118 14.24 -35.09 -23.74
N ARG A 119 15.44 -34.85 -24.29
CA ARG A 119 15.81 -35.27 -25.66
C ARG A 119 15.84 -36.79 -25.78
N ALA A 120 16.39 -37.49 -24.80
CA ALA A 120 16.44 -38.96 -24.76
C ALA A 120 15.03 -39.56 -24.71
N ARG A 121 14.16 -39.03 -23.85
CA ARG A 121 12.75 -39.44 -23.74
C ARG A 121 11.97 -39.21 -25.03
N ARG A 122 12.20 -38.06 -25.69
CA ARG A 122 11.62 -37.77 -27.01
C ARG A 122 12.07 -38.78 -28.07
N LYS A 123 13.37 -39.10 -28.14
CA LYS A 123 13.90 -40.13 -29.07
C LYS A 123 13.30 -41.52 -28.81
N ALA A 124 13.06 -41.86 -27.54
CA ALA A 124 12.46 -43.11 -27.13
C ALA A 124 10.93 -43.18 -27.31
N GLY A 125 10.30 -42.14 -27.88
CA GLY A 125 8.84 -42.08 -28.05
C GLY A 125 8.05 -41.96 -26.74
N LYS A 126 8.73 -41.71 -25.61
CA LYS A 126 8.13 -41.54 -24.28
C LYS A 126 7.90 -40.07 -23.99
N LEU A 127 7.06 -39.42 -24.79
CA LEU A 127 6.56 -38.09 -24.46
C LEU A 127 5.47 -38.27 -23.40
N ILE A 128 5.72 -37.74 -22.20
CA ILE A 128 4.70 -37.72 -21.15
C ILE A 128 3.63 -36.72 -21.60
N ALA A 129 2.37 -37.13 -21.53
CA ALA A 129 1.19 -36.31 -21.72
C ALA A 129 0.99 -35.34 -20.55
#